data_AF-A0A7Y4QIK4-F1
#
_entry.id   AF-A0A7Y4QIK4-F1
#
_cell.length_a   1.000
_cell.length_b   1.000
_cell.length_c   1.000
_cell.angle_alpha   90.00
_cell.angle_beta   90.00
_cell.angle_gamma   90.00
#
_symmetry.space_group_name_H-M   'P 1'
#
loop_
_entity.id
_entity.type
_entity.pdbx_description
1 polymer ?
#
loop_
_entity_poly.entity_id
_entity_poly.type
_entity_poly.pdbx_seq_one_letter_code
_entity_poly.pdbx_strand_id
1 'polypeptide(L)'
;MKKLSRILWLCGVTAALTATTAIGQLNIQVTVDENGHGKITGAGPAGLPDPFPLPFTVGVEPISGISTLVYTLPTTVTSGDVFLYEIGPLGGPNQIFSDLIRFNQNQMYFFSDLHPDDGPPFDLADVVGMPLPDATRPTRFIDELGPEGNNGAIYRPLTPSDPGFAGGVGPNVTYNFISDVPEPTSLSLLGLAGVVALLRKRR
;
A
#
# COMPACT_ATOMS: atom_id res chain seq x y z
N MET A 1 -13.18 36.20 43.05
CA MET A 1 -12.54 34.86 43.09
C MET A 1 -13.34 33.75 42.41
N LYS A 2 -14.67 33.64 42.60
CA LYS A 2 -15.50 32.56 42.02
C LYS A 2 -15.56 32.52 40.47
N LYS A 3 -15.42 33.67 39.79
CA LYS A 3 -15.45 33.74 38.32
C LYS A 3 -14.14 33.27 37.67
N LEU A 4 -12.99 33.64 38.24
CA LEU A 4 -11.67 33.27 37.73
C LEU A 4 -11.42 31.75 37.80
N SER A 5 -11.82 31.12 38.92
CA SER A 5 -11.72 29.67 39.12
C SER A 5 -12.56 28.87 38.11
N ARG A 6 -13.75 29.35 37.74
CA ARG A 6 -14.59 28.71 36.71
C ARG A 6 -14.00 28.82 35.32
N ILE A 7 -13.37 29.94 34.99
CA ILE A 7 -12.70 30.15 33.70
C ILE A 7 -11.46 29.26 33.58
N LEU A 8 -10.64 29.18 34.64
CA LEU A 8 -9.48 28.28 34.70
C LEU A 8 -9.87 26.81 34.55
N TRP A 9 -10.96 26.38 35.20
CA TRP A 9 -11.49 25.03 35.04
C TRP A 9 -11.98 24.76 33.62
N LEU A 10 -12.70 25.71 33.03
CA LEU A 10 -13.20 25.59 31.66
C LEU A 10 -12.04 25.46 30.67
N CYS A 11 -11.02 26.31 30.77
CA CYS A 11 -9.81 26.26 29.94
C CYS A 11 -9.02 24.97 30.14
N GLY A 12 -8.91 24.46 31.37
CA GLY A 12 -8.23 23.20 31.65
C GLY A 12 -8.94 22.00 31.04
N VAL A 13 -10.28 21.98 31.08
CA VAL A 13 -11.10 20.94 30.46
C VAL A 13 -11.01 21.00 28.94
N THR A 14 -11.10 22.18 28.31
CA THR A 14 -10.91 22.29 26.85
C THR A 14 -9.51 21.90 26.42
N ALA A 15 -8.46 22.33 27.13
CA ALA A 15 -7.08 21.97 26.80
C ALA A 15 -6.85 20.44 26.87
N ALA A 16 -7.38 19.79 27.91
CA ALA A 16 -7.32 18.34 28.06
C ALA A 16 -8.08 17.62 26.94
N LEU A 17 -9.29 18.08 26.59
CA LEU A 17 -10.08 17.53 25.47
C LEU A 17 -9.40 17.72 24.11
N THR A 18 -8.78 18.87 23.86
CA THR A 18 -8.05 19.13 22.60
C THR A 18 -6.77 18.30 22.50
N ALA A 19 -6.11 18.01 23.62
CA ALA A 19 -4.92 17.18 23.64
C ALA A 19 -5.24 15.71 23.35
N THR A 20 -6.37 15.18 23.85
CA THR A 20 -6.81 13.82 23.53
C THR A 20 -7.25 13.66 22.07
N THR A 21 -7.88 14.67 21.45
CA THR A 21 -8.23 14.59 20.02
C THR A 21 -7.02 14.61 19.10
N ALA A 22 -5.94 15.30 19.46
CA ALA A 22 -4.72 15.35 18.64
C ALA A 22 -3.91 14.04 18.65
N ILE A 23 -3.99 13.25 19.74
CA ILE A 23 -3.33 11.94 19.85
C ILE A 23 -4.19 10.82 19.22
N GLY A 24 -5.50 11.02 19.10
CA GLY A 24 -6.44 10.04 18.52
C GLY A 24 -6.48 9.99 16.99
N GLN A 25 -5.63 10.74 16.28
CA GLN A 25 -5.74 10.96 14.83
C GLN A 25 -4.41 10.80 14.09
N LEU A 26 -3.53 9.90 14.54
CA LEU A 26 -2.39 9.48 13.72
C LEU A 26 -2.89 8.53 12.62
N ASN A 27 -3.43 9.06 11.53
CA ASN A 27 -3.73 8.25 10.34
C ASN A 27 -2.41 7.95 9.62
N ILE A 28 -1.84 6.77 9.85
CA ILE A 28 -0.67 6.29 9.11
C ILE A 28 -1.15 5.71 7.80
N GLN A 29 -0.66 6.23 6.69
CA GLN A 29 -0.92 5.63 5.39
C GLN A 29 0.38 5.04 4.84
N VAL A 30 0.33 3.75 4.52
CA VAL A 30 1.38 3.03 3.81
C VAL A 30 0.91 2.87 2.38
N THR A 31 1.62 3.48 1.43
CA THR A 31 1.35 3.31 0.00
C THR A 31 2.50 2.56 -0.62
N VAL A 32 2.20 1.53 -1.39
CA VAL A 32 3.18 0.74 -2.15
C VAL A 32 2.61 0.41 -3.51
N ASP A 33 3.49 0.10 -4.45
CA ASP A 33 3.15 -0.34 -5.79
C ASP A 33 3.99 -1.58 -6.18
N GLU A 34 3.80 -2.06 -7.40
CA GLU A 34 4.50 -3.24 -7.93
C GLU A 34 5.91 -2.94 -8.43
N ASN A 35 6.31 -1.67 -8.39
CA ASN A 35 7.56 -1.16 -8.96
C ASN A 35 8.50 -0.53 -7.94
N GLY A 36 8.24 -0.71 -6.64
CA GLY A 36 9.15 -0.30 -5.57
C GLY A 36 8.97 1.15 -5.10
N HIS A 37 7.94 1.87 -5.53
CA HIS A 37 7.65 3.25 -5.11
C HIS A 37 6.81 3.30 -3.82
N GLY A 38 7.36 2.75 -2.75
CA GLY A 38 6.71 2.74 -1.44
C GLY A 38 6.94 4.00 -0.62
N LYS A 39 5.93 4.42 0.15
CA LYS A 39 6.04 5.53 1.12
C LYS A 39 5.10 5.36 2.32
N ILE A 40 5.48 5.97 3.43
CA ILE A 40 4.64 6.13 4.63
C ILE A 40 4.37 7.61 4.86
N THR A 41 3.12 7.98 5.09
CA THR A 41 2.73 9.30 5.60
C THR A 41 2.11 9.23 6.98
N GLY A 42 2.23 10.30 7.77
CA GLY A 42 1.59 10.40 9.09
C GLY A 42 2.28 9.66 10.24
N ALA A 43 3.31 8.83 9.96
CA ALA A 43 4.20 8.24 10.97
C ALA A 43 5.52 7.71 10.38
N GLY A 44 6.29 8.59 9.77
CA GLY A 44 7.71 8.30 9.54
C GLY A 44 8.44 8.06 10.88
N PRO A 45 9.56 7.30 10.89
CA PRO A 45 10.43 7.23 12.06
C PRO A 45 10.78 8.64 12.56
N ALA A 46 10.84 8.84 13.87
CA ALA A 46 11.05 10.16 14.45
C ALA A 46 12.30 10.85 13.89
N GLY A 47 12.13 12.07 13.36
CA GLY A 47 13.22 12.85 12.75
C GLY A 47 13.47 12.56 11.27
N LEU A 48 12.65 11.71 10.62
CA LEU A 48 12.70 11.49 9.18
C LEU A 48 11.63 12.31 8.42
N PRO A 49 11.80 12.52 7.10
CA PRO A 49 10.83 13.22 6.28
C PRO A 49 9.46 12.53 6.27
N ASP A 50 8.40 13.34 6.09
CA ASP A 50 7.05 12.90 5.78
C ASP A 50 6.68 13.46 4.38
N PRO A 51 6.47 12.64 3.33
CA PRO A 51 6.47 11.17 3.33
C PRO A 51 7.85 10.55 3.55
N PHE A 52 7.89 9.44 4.29
CA PHE A 52 9.07 8.59 4.44
C PHE A 52 9.10 7.54 3.31
N PRO A 53 10.11 7.53 2.42
CA PRO A 53 10.21 6.51 1.38
C PRO A 53 10.53 5.14 2.00
N LEU A 54 9.83 4.10 1.56
CA LEU A 54 10.07 2.74 2.01
C LEU A 54 11.24 2.12 1.24
N PRO A 55 12.25 1.56 1.93
CA PRO A 55 13.26 0.75 1.29
C PRO A 55 12.63 -0.49 0.66
N PHE A 56 13.09 -0.84 -0.56
CA PHE A 56 12.66 -2.04 -1.25
C PHE A 56 13.85 -2.80 -1.87
N THR A 57 13.61 -4.06 -2.19
CA THR A 57 14.52 -4.92 -2.94
C THR A 57 13.72 -6.02 -3.65
N VAL A 58 14.32 -6.71 -4.62
CA VAL A 58 13.79 -7.97 -5.14
C VAL A 58 14.47 -9.10 -4.38
N GLY A 59 13.70 -9.97 -3.76
CA GLY A 59 14.22 -11.01 -2.87
C GLY A 59 13.34 -12.24 -2.80
N VAL A 60 13.94 -13.35 -2.36
CA VAL A 60 13.25 -14.64 -2.20
C VAL A 60 12.41 -14.62 -0.94
N GLU A 61 11.11 -14.87 -1.09
CA GLU A 61 10.18 -15.02 0.02
C GLU A 61 10.39 -16.38 0.71
N PRO A 62 10.57 -16.42 2.05
CA PRO A 62 11.06 -17.60 2.75
C PRO A 62 10.08 -18.78 2.82
N ILE A 63 8.77 -18.56 2.60
CA ILE A 63 7.74 -19.61 2.69
C ILE A 63 7.55 -20.30 1.33
N SER A 64 7.36 -19.53 0.26
CA SER A 64 7.15 -20.05 -1.09
C SER A 64 8.43 -20.33 -1.87
N GLY A 65 9.54 -19.65 -1.52
CA GLY A 65 10.78 -19.69 -2.29
C GLY A 65 10.72 -18.90 -3.60
N ILE A 66 9.65 -18.14 -3.83
CA ILE A 66 9.47 -17.30 -5.03
C ILE A 66 10.16 -15.95 -4.79
N SER A 67 10.88 -15.46 -5.81
CA SER A 67 11.48 -14.12 -5.78
C SER A 67 10.44 -13.09 -6.18
N THR A 68 10.27 -12.05 -5.38
CA THR A 68 9.32 -10.96 -5.66
C THR A 68 9.77 -9.63 -5.05
N LEU A 69 9.02 -8.57 -5.27
CA LEU A 69 9.23 -7.26 -4.65
C LEU A 69 9.02 -7.33 -3.12
N VAL A 70 10.01 -6.82 -2.38
CA VAL A 70 10.00 -6.81 -0.91
C VAL A 70 10.17 -5.38 -0.41
N TYR A 71 9.20 -4.90 0.35
CA TYR A 71 9.29 -3.66 1.12
C TYR A 71 9.72 -3.93 2.55
N THR A 72 10.63 -3.10 3.08
CA THR A 72 11.04 -3.14 4.49
C THR A 72 10.28 -2.09 5.30
N LEU A 73 9.35 -2.55 6.13
CA LEU A 73 8.58 -1.72 7.06
C LEU A 73 9.46 -1.27 8.23
N PRO A 74 9.23 -0.06 8.79
CA PRO A 74 10.02 0.48 9.89
C PRO A 74 9.78 -0.23 11.23
N THR A 75 8.73 -1.05 11.32
CA THR A 75 8.36 -1.81 12.50
C THR A 75 7.91 -3.22 12.12
N THR A 76 7.96 -4.12 13.08
CA THR A 76 7.37 -5.45 12.94
C THR A 76 5.86 -5.35 12.98
N VAL A 77 5.21 -6.10 12.09
CA VAL A 77 3.75 -6.19 12.00
C VAL A 77 3.30 -7.64 12.15
N THR A 78 2.01 -7.84 12.42
CA THR A 78 1.41 -9.16 12.44
C THR A 78 1.60 -9.83 11.09
N SER A 79 2.12 -11.05 11.16
CA SER A 79 2.47 -11.90 10.04
C SER A 79 1.23 -12.58 9.45
N GLY A 80 1.12 -12.66 8.13
CA GLY A 80 -0.01 -13.28 7.43
C GLY A 80 -0.18 -12.78 6.01
N ASP A 81 -1.28 -13.19 5.37
CA ASP A 81 -1.51 -13.00 3.94
C ASP A 81 -2.75 -12.15 3.67
N VAL A 82 -2.67 -11.25 2.68
CA VAL A 82 -3.79 -10.50 2.14
C VAL A 82 -3.86 -10.79 0.64
N PHE A 83 -4.95 -11.45 0.24
CA PHE A 83 -5.26 -11.81 -1.13
C PHE A 83 -6.12 -10.72 -1.75
N LEU A 84 -5.74 -10.27 -2.94
CA LEU A 84 -6.44 -9.29 -3.74
C LEU A 84 -7.14 -10.03 -4.89
N TYR A 85 -8.39 -9.67 -5.14
CA TYR A 85 -9.18 -10.24 -6.23
C TYR A 85 -9.70 -9.13 -7.13
N GLU A 86 -9.53 -9.34 -8.42
CA GLU A 86 -10.23 -8.56 -9.42
C GLU A 86 -11.73 -8.83 -9.35
N ILE A 87 -12.50 -7.75 -9.36
CA ILE A 87 -13.92 -7.82 -9.68
C ILE A 87 -14.05 -7.56 -11.17
N GLY A 88 -14.36 -8.61 -11.95
CA GLY A 88 -14.58 -8.45 -13.39
C GLY A 88 -15.62 -7.35 -13.72
N PRO A 89 -15.58 -6.75 -14.92
CA PRO A 89 -16.23 -5.46 -15.28
C PRO A 89 -17.76 -5.39 -15.17
N LEU A 90 -18.43 -6.42 -14.68
CA LEU A 90 -19.88 -6.48 -14.44
C LEU A 90 -20.27 -7.04 -13.05
N GLY A 91 -19.35 -7.11 -12.09
CA GLY A 91 -19.64 -7.73 -10.78
C GLY A 91 -20.00 -9.22 -10.91
N GLY A 92 -19.45 -9.88 -11.93
CA GLY A 92 -19.68 -11.30 -12.18
C GLY A 92 -18.98 -12.18 -11.13
N PRO A 93 -19.42 -13.43 -10.95
CA PRO A 93 -18.94 -14.34 -9.88
C PRO A 93 -17.50 -14.85 -10.07
N ASN A 94 -16.78 -14.40 -11.10
CA ASN A 94 -15.42 -14.83 -11.37
C ASN A 94 -14.45 -13.87 -10.68
N GLN A 95 -14.28 -14.03 -9.36
CA GLN A 95 -13.16 -13.46 -8.63
C GLN A 95 -11.89 -14.15 -9.12
N ILE A 96 -11.08 -13.45 -9.89
CA ILE A 96 -9.74 -13.90 -10.28
C ILE A 96 -8.79 -13.39 -9.22
N PHE A 97 -7.94 -14.28 -8.73
CA PHE A 97 -6.91 -13.92 -7.78
C PHE A 97 -5.78 -13.25 -8.57
N SER A 98 -5.58 -11.95 -8.34
CA SER A 98 -4.56 -11.13 -9.00
C SER A 98 -3.30 -11.09 -8.13
N ASP A 99 -3.41 -10.53 -6.93
CA ASP A 99 -2.22 -10.21 -6.12
C ASP A 99 -2.24 -10.80 -4.73
N LEU A 100 -1.05 -10.99 -4.17
CA LEU A 100 -0.84 -11.40 -2.79
C LEU A 100 0.14 -10.48 -2.09
N ILE A 101 -0.32 -9.90 -0.99
CA ILE A 101 0.53 -9.19 -0.04
C ILE A 101 0.79 -10.10 1.15
N ARG A 102 2.04 -10.52 1.32
CA ARG A 102 2.47 -11.36 2.44
C ARG A 102 3.30 -10.56 3.43
N PHE A 103 2.82 -10.49 4.66
CA PHE A 103 3.55 -9.88 5.78
C PHE A 103 4.35 -10.95 6.52
N ASN A 104 5.65 -10.72 6.67
CA ASN A 104 6.52 -11.53 7.50
C ASN A 104 7.44 -10.64 8.34
N GLN A 105 7.16 -10.56 9.63
CA GLN A 105 7.84 -9.65 10.56
C GLN A 105 7.77 -8.18 10.09
N ASN A 106 8.88 -7.59 9.66
CA ASN A 106 8.96 -6.24 9.12
C ASN A 106 9.09 -6.23 7.58
N GLN A 107 8.94 -7.38 6.93
CA GLN A 107 8.97 -7.49 5.48
C GLN A 107 7.56 -7.64 4.93
N MET A 108 7.29 -6.93 3.85
CA MET A 108 6.06 -7.03 3.09
C MET A 108 6.43 -7.43 1.67
N TYR A 109 6.02 -8.64 1.29
CA TYR A 109 6.22 -9.20 -0.04
C TYR A 109 5.00 -8.90 -0.88
N PHE A 110 5.20 -8.33 -2.06
CA PHE A 110 4.15 -8.04 -3.03
C PHE A 110 4.34 -9.01 -4.19
N PHE A 111 3.36 -9.89 -4.42
CA PHE A 111 3.30 -10.78 -5.56
C PHE A 111 2.17 -10.32 -6.46
N SER A 112 2.44 -10.14 -7.75
CA SER A 112 1.47 -9.84 -8.79
C SER A 112 1.45 -10.99 -9.80
N ASP A 113 0.27 -11.40 -10.24
CA ASP A 113 0.17 -12.42 -11.29
C ASP A 113 0.58 -11.80 -12.62
N LEU A 114 1.56 -12.41 -13.29
CA LEU A 114 1.99 -11.94 -14.61
C LEU A 114 0.85 -12.13 -15.63
N HIS A 115 0.23 -11.03 -16.05
CA HIS A 115 -0.90 -11.07 -16.96
C HIS A 115 -0.42 -11.46 -18.38
N PRO A 116 -1.20 -12.25 -19.14
CA PRO A 116 -0.81 -12.65 -20.50
C PRO A 116 -0.58 -11.50 -21.49
N ASP A 117 -1.18 -10.33 -21.22
CA ASP A 117 -1.03 -9.12 -22.04
C ASP A 117 0.15 -8.23 -21.58
N ASP A 118 0.83 -8.59 -20.49
CA ASP A 118 1.99 -7.83 -20.00
C ASP A 118 3.19 -8.00 -20.93
N GLY A 119 3.83 -6.87 -21.20
CA GLY A 119 5.00 -6.78 -22.05
C GLY A 119 6.24 -6.42 -21.24
N PRO A 120 7.44 -6.86 -21.66
CA PRO A 120 8.67 -6.41 -21.01
C PRO A 120 8.90 -4.89 -21.21
N PRO A 121 9.48 -4.19 -20.20
CA PRO A 121 9.93 -4.74 -18.93
C PRO A 121 8.76 -5.03 -17.99
N PHE A 122 8.78 -6.23 -17.41
CA PHE A 122 7.84 -6.67 -16.38
C PHE A 122 8.04 -5.89 -15.08
N ASP A 123 6.97 -5.79 -14.30
CA ASP A 123 6.99 -5.15 -13.00
C ASP A 123 7.79 -5.98 -11.99
N LEU A 124 8.28 -5.32 -10.94
CA LEU A 124 9.17 -5.99 -9.96
C LEU A 124 8.43 -7.04 -9.12
N ALA A 125 7.10 -6.91 -9.00
CA ALA A 125 6.24 -7.84 -8.28
C ALA A 125 5.73 -9.00 -9.15
N ASP A 126 5.92 -8.97 -10.48
CA ASP A 126 5.44 -9.98 -11.41
C ASP A 126 6.06 -11.35 -11.11
N VAL A 127 5.20 -12.35 -10.90
CA VAL A 127 5.63 -13.73 -10.67
C VAL A 127 4.90 -14.71 -11.57
N VAL A 128 5.65 -15.71 -12.04
CA VAL A 128 5.08 -16.84 -12.76
C VAL A 128 4.60 -17.88 -11.74
N GLY A 129 3.30 -17.90 -11.50
CA GLY A 129 2.65 -18.84 -10.60
C GLY A 129 2.57 -18.31 -9.17
N MET A 130 1.37 -17.88 -8.79
CA MET A 130 1.14 -17.26 -7.50
C MET A 130 1.36 -18.22 -6.32
N PRO A 131 1.86 -17.71 -5.17
CA PRO A 131 2.01 -18.52 -3.97
C PRO A 131 0.66 -19.00 -3.44
N LEU A 132 0.64 -20.22 -2.89
CA LEU A 132 -0.50 -20.68 -2.11
C LEU A 132 -0.58 -19.95 -0.75
N PRO A 133 -1.78 -19.81 -0.17
CA PRO A 133 -1.95 -19.29 1.18
C PRO A 133 -1.20 -20.14 2.20
N ASP A 134 -0.53 -19.49 3.16
CA ASP A 134 0.02 -20.18 4.32
C ASP A 134 -1.11 -20.50 5.31
N ALA A 135 -1.55 -21.77 5.31
CA ALA A 135 -2.63 -22.26 6.17
C ALA A 135 -2.35 -22.12 7.68
N THR A 136 -1.11 -21.83 8.08
CA THR A 136 -0.73 -21.65 9.49
C THR A 136 -0.82 -20.19 9.96
N ARG A 137 -1.08 -19.25 9.05
CA ARG A 137 -1.11 -17.81 9.33
C ARG A 137 -2.50 -17.23 9.04
N PRO A 138 -2.84 -16.08 9.64
CA PRO A 138 -4.06 -15.37 9.31
C PRO A 138 -4.08 -14.97 7.83
N THR A 139 -5.22 -15.15 7.18
CA THR A 139 -5.45 -14.74 5.79
C THR A 139 -6.64 -13.78 5.71
N ARG A 140 -6.53 -12.77 4.86
CA ARG A 140 -7.63 -11.87 4.48
C ARG A 140 -7.79 -11.89 2.97
N PHE A 141 -9.02 -11.72 2.52
CA PHE A 141 -9.39 -11.63 1.11
C PHE A 141 -10.09 -10.29 0.93
N ILE A 142 -9.61 -9.48 -0.01
CA ILE A 142 -10.14 -8.16 -0.31
C ILE A 142 -10.28 -8.02 -1.83
N ASP A 143 -11.22 -7.17 -2.24
CA ASP A 143 -11.42 -6.87 -3.64
C ASP A 143 -10.53 -5.69 -4.05
N GLU A 144 -10.01 -5.77 -5.27
CA GLU A 144 -9.40 -4.65 -5.95
C GLU A 144 -10.44 -3.71 -6.53
N LEU A 145 -10.10 -2.42 -6.55
CA LEU A 145 -10.95 -1.35 -7.03
C LEU A 145 -10.26 -0.66 -8.21
N GLY A 146 -10.86 -0.80 -9.40
CA GLY A 146 -10.41 -0.13 -10.61
C GLY A 146 -10.48 -1.06 -11.81
N PRO A 147 -10.32 -0.53 -13.04
CA PRO A 147 -10.04 -1.34 -14.21
C PRO A 147 -8.59 -1.84 -14.19
N GLU A 148 -8.31 -2.91 -14.92
CA GLU A 148 -6.97 -3.39 -15.25
C GLU A 148 -6.07 -2.26 -15.78
N GLY A 149 -4.80 -2.26 -15.38
CA GLY A 149 -3.85 -1.18 -15.68
C GLY A 149 -4.04 0.10 -14.85
N ASN A 150 -5.00 0.12 -13.91
CA ASN A 150 -5.24 1.21 -12.97
C ASN A 150 -6.14 0.77 -11.79
N ASN A 151 -5.72 -0.31 -11.12
CA ASN A 151 -6.38 -0.94 -9.99
C ASN A 151 -5.53 -0.83 -8.71
N GLY A 152 -6.13 -1.25 -7.61
CA GLY A 152 -5.46 -1.37 -6.33
C GLY A 152 -6.46 -1.58 -5.21
N ALA A 153 -5.96 -1.71 -4.00
CA ALA A 153 -6.77 -2.03 -2.84
C ALA A 153 -6.42 -1.20 -1.61
N ILE A 154 -7.45 -0.87 -0.83
CA ILE A 154 -7.29 -0.25 0.48
C ILE A 154 -7.53 -1.30 1.54
N TYR A 155 -6.53 -1.53 2.37
CA TYR A 155 -6.58 -2.50 3.45
C TYR A 155 -6.29 -1.85 4.80
N ARG A 156 -7.12 -2.15 5.80
CA ARG A 156 -6.91 -1.69 7.18
C ARG A 156 -7.00 -2.84 8.16
N PRO A 157 -5.89 -3.27 8.79
CA PRO A 157 -5.95 -4.24 9.87
C PRO A 157 -6.65 -3.62 11.09
N LEU A 158 -7.66 -4.30 11.63
CA LEU A 158 -8.49 -3.80 12.73
C LEU A 158 -8.14 -4.44 14.07
N THR A 159 -7.56 -5.64 14.05
CA THR A 159 -7.29 -6.49 15.21
C THR A 159 -5.83 -6.98 15.21
N PRO A 160 -5.25 -7.33 16.37
CA PRO A 160 -3.90 -7.88 16.44
C PRO A 160 -3.67 -9.16 15.63
N SER A 161 -4.74 -9.88 15.28
CA SER A 161 -4.69 -11.07 14.42
C SER A 161 -4.73 -10.76 12.92
N ASP A 162 -5.01 -9.53 12.52
CA ASP A 162 -5.02 -9.16 11.12
C ASP A 162 -3.59 -9.04 10.58
N PRO A 163 -3.29 -9.58 9.38
CA PRO A 163 -2.01 -9.35 8.70
C PRO A 163 -1.67 -7.85 8.62
N GLY A 164 -0.42 -7.48 8.80
CA GLY A 164 -0.02 -6.06 8.76
C GLY A 164 -0.40 -5.25 10.00
N PHE A 165 -1.04 -5.83 11.03
CA PHE A 165 -1.35 -5.06 12.24
C PHE A 165 -0.07 -4.62 12.98
N ALA A 166 0.09 -3.32 13.20
CA ALA A 166 1.22 -2.74 13.91
C ALA A 166 0.86 -2.49 15.39
N GLY A 167 1.31 -3.36 16.29
CA GLY A 167 0.94 -3.31 17.72
C GLY A 167 1.26 -1.99 18.45
N GLY A 168 2.27 -1.25 17.99
CA GLY A 168 2.64 0.06 18.54
C GLY A 168 1.76 1.23 18.09
N VAL A 169 0.94 1.05 17.05
CA VAL A 169 0.08 2.11 16.49
C VAL A 169 -1.41 1.74 16.49
N GLY A 170 -1.73 0.45 16.60
CA GLY A 170 -3.11 -0.04 16.60
C GLY A 170 -3.76 0.02 15.20
N PRO A 171 -5.10 0.11 15.10
CA PRO A 171 -5.85 0.07 13.83
C PRO A 171 -5.73 1.34 12.97
N ASN A 172 -4.72 2.16 13.27
CA ASN A 172 -4.49 3.47 12.68
C ASN A 172 -3.63 3.42 11.41
N VAL A 173 -3.17 2.23 11.01
CA VAL A 173 -2.43 1.99 9.77
C VAL A 173 -3.38 1.60 8.66
N THR A 174 -3.36 2.33 7.55
CA THR A 174 -4.07 1.98 6.32
C THR A 174 -3.05 1.73 5.22
N TYR A 175 -3.16 0.57 4.58
CA TYR A 175 -2.38 0.20 3.42
C TYR A 175 -3.15 0.54 2.15
N ASN A 176 -2.45 1.12 1.18
CA ASN A 176 -2.93 1.38 -0.17
C ASN A 176 -1.99 0.67 -1.13
N PHE A 177 -2.43 -0.49 -1.60
CA PHE A 177 -1.76 -1.30 -2.60
C PHE A 177 -2.17 -0.77 -3.97
N ILE A 178 -1.20 -0.59 -4.85
CA ILE A 178 -1.39 -0.17 -6.24
C ILE A 178 -0.82 -1.29 -7.07
N SER A 179 -1.64 -1.97 -7.84
CA SER A 179 -1.18 -3.11 -8.62
C SER A 179 -0.59 -2.58 -9.93
N ASP A 180 -1.34 -1.79 -10.69
CA ASP A 180 -0.81 -1.12 -11.88
C ASP A 180 -0.82 0.41 -11.85
N VAL A 181 0.21 1.01 -12.45
CA VAL A 181 0.22 2.44 -12.83
C VAL A 181 -0.05 2.53 -14.32
N PRO A 182 -0.98 3.38 -14.81
CA PRO A 182 -1.25 3.52 -16.23
C PRO A 182 0.05 3.74 -17.02
N GLU A 183 0.45 2.73 -17.79
CA GLU A 183 1.59 2.89 -18.66
C GLU A 183 1.29 4.02 -19.65
N PRO A 184 2.22 4.98 -19.86
CA PRO A 184 2.06 5.94 -20.93
C PRO A 184 2.08 5.16 -22.24
N THR A 185 0.89 4.94 -22.82
CA THR A 185 0.75 4.22 -24.08
C THR A 185 1.78 4.73 -25.09
N SER A 186 2.54 3.83 -25.69
CA SER A 186 3.65 4.17 -26.61
C SER A 186 3.23 5.16 -27.72
N LEU A 187 1.94 5.18 -28.09
CA LEU A 187 1.32 6.15 -29.00
C LEU A 187 1.38 7.60 -28.48
N SER A 188 1.20 7.81 -27.18
CA SER A 188 1.28 9.12 -26.53
C SER A 188 2.70 9.68 -26.59
N LEU A 189 3.70 8.84 -26.34
CA LEU A 189 5.12 9.21 -26.43
C LEU A 189 5.54 9.47 -27.89
N LEU A 190 5.06 8.65 -28.83
CA LEU A 190 5.28 8.85 -30.27
C LEU A 190 4.62 10.15 -30.76
N GLY A 191 3.42 10.47 -30.27
CA GLY A 191 2.71 11.71 -30.57
C GLY A 191 3.48 12.94 -30.09
N LEU A 192 4.01 12.91 -28.86
CA LEU A 192 4.87 13.96 -28.32
C LEU A 192 6.17 14.12 -29.11
N ALA A 193 6.83 13.01 -29.47
CA ALA A 193 8.02 13.02 -30.31
C ALA A 193 7.72 13.62 -31.70
N GLY A 194 6.57 13.29 -32.28
CA GLY A 194 6.09 13.84 -33.55
C GLY A 194 5.84 15.35 -33.48
N VAL A 195 5.22 15.84 -32.40
CA VAL A 195 4.98 17.27 -32.17
C VAL A 195 6.31 18.02 -32.01
N VAL A 196 7.25 17.49 -31.23
CA VAL A 196 8.59 18.10 -31.06
C VAL A 196 9.36 18.11 -32.37
N ALA A 197 9.28 17.04 -33.18
CA ALA A 197 9.91 16.98 -34.49
C ALA A 197 9.31 18.01 -35.47
N LEU A 198 7.98 18.19 -35.47
CA LEU A 198 7.30 19.20 -36.29
C LEU A 198 7.64 20.63 -35.86
N LEU A 199 7.77 20.88 -34.55
CA LEU A 199 8.18 22.18 -34.01
C LEU A 199 9.66 22.50 -34.32
N ARG A 200 10.54 21.49 -34.34
CA ARG A 200 11.94 21.64 -34.75
C ARG A 200 12.10 21.91 -36.25
N LYS A 201 11.23 21.34 -37.11
CA LYS A 201 11.26 21.58 -38.56
C LYS A 201 10.76 22.98 -38.96
N ARG A 202 10.10 23.70 -38.04
CA ARG A 202 9.55 25.05 -38.25
C ARG A 202 10.47 26.18 -37.79
N ARG A 203 11.65 25.87 -37.26
CA ARG A 203 12.75 26.83 -37.02
C ARG A 203 13.80 26.66 -38.10
#